data_AF-A0AB37WIC4-F1
#
_entry.id   AF-A0AB37WIC4-F1
#
_cell.length_a   1.000
_cell.length_b   1.000
_cell.length_c   1.000
_cell.angle_alpha   90.00
_cell.angle_beta   90.00
_cell.angle_gamma   90.00
#
_symmetry.space_group_name_H-M   'P 1'
#
loop_
_entity.id
_entity.type
_entity.pdbx_description
1 polymer ?
#
loop_
_entity_poly.entity_id
_entity_poly.type
_entity_poly.pdbx_seq_one_letter_code
_entity_poly.pdbx_strand_id
1 'polypeptide(L)'
;MSDIKKVHTANACPPAGPYTQAIVAGPNVFVSGQIPADTKGNLIEGSIADKTKMCCENIKGILTEAGVAMDRIVKVNVFLDDMANFAEMNGMYEQYFSHKPARSCVAVKQLPKGVPVEIECIAYTDLITHYLSRFSINVLKLSTQSFLCAMRLLHVDTDGSFNLTEFSFEIPPYAILSHTWGEDHEEVNYRDIVEKKGATKPGYAKLQFCARQAVRNHIRYIWVDTACIDKSSSAELSEAINSMYRWYQCAAVCYVYLSDVTHKVMQADARIIQSSRWFRRGWTLQELIAPKSVQFFTAEEIYIGDRASLQHDIVEVTGIPEAVLQGRLDAIKHCTTHQVLSWAKRRQTKREEDAVYCLMGLFDVNMPLLYGEGRTRALRRLFIEIEQNNRHATVIETYKTLVQTPDYIIQVRINPSI
;
A
#
# COMPACT_ATOMS: atom_id res chain seq x y z
N MET A 1 -26.09 -1.92 7.85
CA MET A 1 -26.40 -2.37 9.22
C MET A 1 -25.08 -2.81 9.85
N SER A 2 -24.80 -2.40 11.08
CA SER A 2 -23.58 -2.80 11.81
C SER A 2 -23.66 -4.30 12.10
N ASP A 3 -22.83 -5.10 11.44
CA ASP A 3 -22.83 -6.54 11.62
C ASP A 3 -22.36 -6.89 13.03
N ILE A 4 -23.27 -7.47 13.80
CA ILE A 4 -23.01 -8.05 15.11
C ILE A 4 -22.79 -9.55 14.90
N LYS A 5 -21.59 -10.05 15.19
CA LYS A 5 -21.24 -11.47 15.06
C LYS A 5 -21.06 -12.10 16.45
N LYS A 6 -21.69 -13.25 16.66
CA LYS A 6 -21.47 -14.10 17.84
C LYS A 6 -20.20 -14.94 17.65
N VAL A 7 -19.36 -15.00 18.68
CA VAL A 7 -18.15 -15.83 18.70
C VAL A 7 -18.42 -17.05 19.59
N HIS A 8 -18.14 -18.23 19.07
CA HIS A 8 -18.26 -19.48 19.79
C HIS A 8 -17.12 -20.42 19.41
N THR A 9 -16.40 -20.95 20.40
CA THR A 9 -15.29 -21.88 20.20
C THR A 9 -15.36 -23.04 21.19
N ALA A 10 -14.93 -24.22 20.73
CA ALA A 10 -14.76 -25.40 21.59
C ALA A 10 -13.45 -25.34 22.41
N ASN A 11 -12.59 -24.36 22.14
CA ASN A 11 -11.28 -24.20 22.80
C ASN A 11 -11.33 -23.26 24.03
N ALA A 12 -12.52 -22.98 24.54
CA ALA A 12 -12.72 -22.18 25.75
C ALA A 12 -13.91 -22.72 26.55
N CYS A 13 -14.02 -22.32 27.82
CA CYS A 13 -15.15 -22.66 28.67
C CYS A 13 -16.49 -22.33 27.98
N PRO A 14 -17.46 -23.26 27.95
CA PRO A 14 -18.79 -22.98 27.43
C PRO A 14 -19.49 -21.91 28.28
N PRO A 15 -20.43 -21.12 27.73
CA PRO A 15 -21.21 -20.16 28.50
C PRO A 15 -21.93 -20.83 29.69
N ALA A 16 -21.83 -20.23 30.87
CA ALA A 16 -22.46 -20.73 32.09
C ALA A 16 -23.93 -20.27 32.26
N GLY A 17 -24.48 -19.56 31.28
CA GLY A 17 -25.82 -18.96 31.32
C GLY A 17 -26.27 -18.45 29.93
N PRO A 18 -27.33 -17.62 29.86
CA PRO A 18 -27.93 -17.17 28.59
C PRO A 18 -27.12 -16.03 27.92
N TYR A 19 -25.83 -16.24 27.71
CA TYR A 19 -24.92 -15.31 27.05
C TYR A 19 -24.00 -16.04 26.06
N THR A 20 -23.28 -15.29 25.23
CA THR A 20 -22.32 -15.81 24.24
C THR A 20 -20.90 -15.57 24.75
N GLN A 21 -19.93 -16.41 24.38
CA GLN A 21 -18.52 -16.23 24.79
C GLN A 21 -17.96 -14.85 24.41
N ALA A 22 -18.26 -14.36 23.20
CA ALA A 22 -18.00 -12.97 22.83
C ALA A 22 -18.94 -12.47 21.72
N ILE A 23 -19.01 -11.15 21.58
CA ILE A 23 -19.68 -10.45 20.47
C ILE A 23 -18.66 -9.56 19.75
N VAL A 24 -18.60 -9.67 18.43
CA VAL A 24 -17.93 -8.68 17.57
C VAL A 24 -18.99 -7.68 17.11
N ALA A 25 -18.78 -6.40 17.40
CA ALA A 25 -19.64 -5.31 16.95
C ALA A 25 -18.77 -4.18 16.38
N GLY A 26 -18.73 -4.09 15.05
CA GLY A 26 -17.82 -3.19 14.34
C GLY A 26 -16.35 -3.55 14.64
N PRO A 27 -15.50 -2.58 15.03
CA PRO A 27 -14.09 -2.85 15.32
C PRO A 27 -13.84 -3.41 16.73
N ASN A 28 -14.89 -3.67 17.53
CA ASN A 28 -14.75 -4.09 18.91
C ASN A 28 -15.16 -5.54 19.11
N VAL A 29 -14.39 -6.27 19.91
CA VAL A 29 -14.72 -7.61 20.42
C VAL A 29 -14.95 -7.51 21.91
N PHE A 30 -16.15 -7.86 22.35
CA PHE A 30 -16.57 -7.87 23.76
C PHE A 30 -16.57 -9.32 24.24
N VAL A 31 -15.57 -9.69 25.05
CA VAL A 31 -15.43 -11.03 25.61
C VAL A 31 -16.12 -11.09 26.96
N SER A 32 -17.04 -12.03 27.14
CA SER A 32 -17.72 -12.25 28.42
C SER A 32 -16.75 -12.78 29.49
N GLY A 33 -17.11 -12.59 30.75
CA GLY A 33 -16.33 -13.07 31.90
C GLY A 33 -15.95 -14.56 31.79
N GLN A 34 -14.65 -14.81 31.90
CA GLN A 34 -14.06 -16.15 31.91
C GLN A 34 -13.70 -16.55 33.33
N ILE A 35 -14.29 -17.66 33.76
CA ILE A 35 -14.04 -18.33 35.04
C ILE A 35 -13.00 -19.45 34.86
N PRO A 36 -12.38 -19.96 35.94
CA PRO A 36 -11.37 -21.02 35.88
C PRO A 36 -12.01 -22.40 35.64
N ALA A 37 -12.49 -22.61 34.42
CA ALA A 37 -13.09 -23.85 33.97
C ALA A 37 -12.48 -24.33 32.65
N ASP A 38 -12.41 -25.65 32.47
CA ASP A 38 -11.94 -26.28 31.23
C ASP A 38 -12.94 -26.14 30.07
N THR A 39 -12.58 -26.64 28.89
CA THR A 39 -13.43 -26.61 27.69
C THR A 39 -14.70 -27.45 27.79
N LYS A 40 -14.83 -28.28 28.83
CA LYS A 40 -16.04 -29.06 29.16
C LYS A 40 -16.88 -28.36 30.23
N GLY A 41 -16.42 -27.24 30.78
CA GLY A 41 -17.09 -26.47 31.83
C GLY A 41 -16.84 -26.97 33.25
N ASN A 42 -15.87 -27.88 33.45
CA ASN A 42 -15.45 -28.35 34.77
C ASN A 42 -14.53 -27.31 35.41
N LEU A 43 -14.79 -26.96 36.66
CA LEU A 43 -13.91 -26.06 37.41
C LEU A 43 -12.56 -26.73 37.65
N ILE A 44 -11.48 -25.97 37.49
CA ILE A 44 -10.15 -26.46 37.81
C ILE A 44 -9.82 -26.24 39.28
N GLU A 45 -9.11 -27.20 39.86
CA GLU A 45 -8.51 -27.08 41.19
C GLU A 45 -7.11 -26.46 41.11
N GLY A 46 -6.57 -26.07 42.25
CA GLY A 46 -5.22 -25.51 42.36
C GLY A 46 -5.18 -24.08 42.89
N SER A 47 -4.02 -23.46 42.68
CA SER A 47 -3.66 -22.13 43.17
C SER A 47 -4.46 -21.01 42.48
N ILE A 48 -4.38 -19.78 42.99
CA ILE A 48 -4.96 -18.62 42.29
C ILE A 48 -4.24 -18.41 40.97
N ALA A 49 -2.94 -18.68 40.91
CA ALA A 49 -2.18 -18.65 39.67
C ALA A 49 -2.73 -19.64 38.63
N ASP A 50 -3.02 -20.89 39.01
CA ASP A 50 -3.58 -21.90 38.09
C ASP A 50 -4.95 -21.49 37.56
N LYS A 51 -5.80 -20.96 38.44
CA LYS A 51 -7.13 -20.46 38.11
C LYS A 51 -7.08 -19.25 37.18
N THR A 52 -6.23 -18.28 37.49
CA THR A 52 -5.99 -17.11 36.64
C THR A 52 -5.49 -17.52 35.25
N LYS A 53 -4.56 -18.49 35.20
CA LYS A 53 -4.05 -19.05 33.95
C LYS A 53 -5.18 -19.59 33.08
N MET A 54 -6.10 -20.36 33.66
CA MET A 54 -7.24 -20.91 32.92
C MET A 54 -8.19 -19.83 32.39
N CYS A 55 -8.48 -18.78 33.16
CA CYS A 55 -9.24 -17.64 32.66
C CYS A 55 -8.57 -17.00 31.43
N CYS A 56 -7.25 -16.79 31.48
CA CYS A 56 -6.48 -16.23 30.37
C CYS A 56 -6.44 -17.14 29.14
N GLU A 57 -6.30 -18.46 29.32
CA GLU A 57 -6.34 -19.42 28.21
C GLU A 57 -7.72 -19.47 27.54
N ASN A 58 -8.80 -19.37 28.32
CA ASN A 58 -10.15 -19.25 27.78
C ASN A 58 -10.33 -17.96 26.96
N ILE A 59 -9.87 -16.80 27.46
CA ILE A 59 -9.88 -15.54 26.71
C ILE A 59 -9.11 -15.69 25.40
N LYS A 60 -7.91 -16.28 25.44
CA LYS A 60 -7.08 -16.52 24.27
C LYS A 60 -7.78 -17.41 23.24
N GLY A 61 -8.44 -18.49 23.68
CA GLY A 61 -9.24 -19.35 22.81
C GLY A 61 -10.35 -18.57 22.10
N ILE A 62 -11.09 -17.73 22.84
CA ILE A 62 -12.18 -16.92 22.29
C ILE A 62 -11.68 -15.86 21.32
N LEU A 63 -10.60 -15.16 21.64
CA LEU A 63 -10.02 -14.15 20.75
C LEU A 63 -9.44 -14.78 19.49
N THR A 64 -8.82 -15.95 19.60
CA THR A 64 -8.33 -16.71 18.44
C THR A 64 -9.47 -17.05 17.48
N GLU A 65 -10.62 -17.51 17.99
CA GLU A 65 -11.84 -17.73 17.20
C GLU A 65 -12.38 -16.44 16.57
N ALA A 66 -12.24 -15.31 17.28
CA ALA A 66 -12.60 -14.00 16.75
C ALA A 66 -11.58 -13.46 15.71
N GLY A 67 -10.45 -14.15 15.49
CA GLY A 67 -9.38 -13.69 14.60
C GLY A 67 -8.57 -12.53 15.18
N VAL A 68 -8.50 -12.41 16.50
CA VAL A 68 -7.86 -11.31 17.23
C VAL A 68 -6.77 -11.86 18.15
N ALA A 69 -5.60 -11.21 18.16
CA ALA A 69 -4.50 -11.57 19.05
C ALA A 69 -4.67 -10.96 20.46
N MET A 70 -4.05 -11.59 21.47
CA MET A 70 -4.13 -11.13 22.88
C MET A 70 -3.60 -9.70 23.08
N ASP A 71 -2.59 -9.29 22.31
CA ASP A 71 -2.00 -7.95 22.36
C ASP A 71 -2.91 -6.82 21.83
N ARG A 72 -4.06 -7.19 21.25
CA ARG A 72 -5.12 -6.26 20.80
C ARG A 72 -6.18 -6.01 21.86
N ILE A 73 -6.06 -6.62 23.04
CA ILE A 73 -6.92 -6.32 24.19
C ILE A 73 -6.61 -4.89 24.65
N VAL A 74 -7.63 -4.05 24.76
CA VAL A 74 -7.49 -2.62 25.14
C VAL A 74 -7.98 -2.34 26.56
N LYS A 75 -8.91 -3.16 27.07
CA LYS A 75 -9.46 -3.05 28.42
C LYS A 75 -9.64 -4.44 29.03
N VAL A 76 -9.29 -4.57 30.31
CA VAL A 76 -9.55 -5.77 31.13
C VAL A 76 -10.23 -5.37 32.43
N ASN A 77 -11.23 -6.14 32.85
CA ASN A 77 -11.77 -6.09 34.21
C ASN A 77 -11.49 -7.43 34.89
N VAL A 78 -10.93 -7.35 36.10
CA VAL A 78 -10.64 -8.52 36.95
C VAL A 78 -11.52 -8.45 38.20
N PHE A 79 -12.17 -9.56 38.50
CA PHE A 79 -12.98 -9.71 39.70
C PHE A 79 -12.38 -10.83 40.55
N LEU A 80 -12.17 -10.56 41.83
CA LEU A 80 -11.71 -11.52 42.84
C LEU A 80 -12.78 -11.71 43.91
N ASP A 81 -12.83 -12.87 44.55
CA ASP A 81 -13.65 -13.05 45.76
C ASP A 81 -13.00 -12.46 47.02
N ASP A 82 -11.67 -12.51 47.09
CA ASP A 82 -10.84 -11.96 48.16
C ASP A 82 -9.65 -11.18 47.58
N MET A 83 -9.42 -9.97 48.10
CA MET A 83 -8.30 -9.12 47.69
C MET A 83 -6.94 -9.69 48.15
N ALA A 84 -6.92 -10.63 49.09
CA ALA A 84 -5.70 -11.37 49.45
C ALA A 84 -5.08 -12.09 48.23
N ASN A 85 -5.91 -12.47 47.24
CA ASN A 85 -5.49 -13.17 46.02
C ASN A 85 -4.85 -12.24 44.97
N PHE A 86 -4.84 -10.92 45.20
CA PHE A 86 -4.41 -9.92 44.22
C PHE A 86 -2.96 -10.10 43.76
N ALA A 87 -2.04 -10.32 44.70
CA ALA A 87 -0.62 -10.44 44.38
C ALA A 87 -0.33 -11.69 43.53
N GLU A 88 -0.91 -12.83 43.90
CA GLU A 88 -0.73 -14.09 43.19
C GLU A 88 -1.38 -14.06 41.79
N MET A 89 -2.60 -13.52 41.69
CA MET A 89 -3.27 -13.29 40.40
C MET A 89 -2.43 -12.41 39.47
N ASN A 90 -1.89 -11.29 39.97
CA ASN A 90 -1.05 -10.41 39.15
C ASN A 90 0.20 -11.12 38.61
N GLY A 91 0.83 -11.98 39.42
CA GLY A 91 2.01 -12.74 39.00
C GLY A 91 1.75 -13.66 37.81
N MET A 92 0.54 -14.20 37.67
CA MET A 92 0.14 -14.96 36.48
C MET A 92 -0.37 -14.03 35.36
N TYR A 93 -1.14 -13.01 35.69
CA TYR A 93 -1.73 -12.06 34.75
C TYR A 93 -0.67 -11.40 33.85
N GLU A 94 0.44 -10.93 34.44
CA GLU A 94 1.49 -10.20 33.71
C GLU A 94 2.19 -11.06 32.63
N GLN A 95 2.05 -12.38 32.69
CA GLN A 95 2.58 -13.30 31.67
C GLN A 95 1.75 -13.28 30.37
N TYR A 96 0.46 -12.94 30.45
CA TYR A 96 -0.45 -12.92 29.30
C TYR A 96 -0.66 -11.51 28.72
N PHE A 97 -0.56 -10.49 29.57
CA PHE A 97 -0.90 -9.11 29.22
C PHE A 97 0.34 -8.20 29.26
N SER A 98 1.42 -8.61 28.58
CA SER A 98 2.69 -7.88 28.54
C SER A 98 2.56 -6.48 27.91
N HIS A 99 1.55 -6.27 27.05
CA HIS A 99 1.21 -5.00 26.42
C HIS A 99 0.43 -4.03 27.34
N LYS A 100 0.04 -4.49 28.55
CA LYS A 100 -0.55 -3.67 29.62
C LYS A 100 -1.82 -2.89 29.19
N PRO A 101 -2.94 -3.58 28.88
CA PRO A 101 -4.20 -2.92 28.60
C PRO A 101 -4.68 -2.08 29.80
N ALA A 102 -5.57 -1.12 29.55
CA ALA A 102 -6.25 -0.43 30.63
C ALA A 102 -6.95 -1.47 31.53
N ARG A 103 -6.88 -1.31 32.86
CA ARG A 103 -7.36 -2.34 33.79
C ARG A 103 -8.13 -1.77 34.96
N SER A 104 -9.15 -2.50 35.41
CA SER A 104 -9.77 -2.34 36.72
C SER A 104 -9.77 -3.70 37.44
N CYS A 105 -9.52 -3.70 38.74
CA CYS A 105 -9.55 -4.91 39.58
C CYS A 105 -10.32 -4.62 40.86
N VAL A 106 -11.30 -5.43 41.21
CA VAL A 106 -12.13 -5.27 42.41
C VAL A 106 -12.37 -6.62 43.09
N ALA A 107 -12.47 -6.61 44.42
CA ALA A 107 -13.00 -7.75 45.15
C ALA A 107 -14.53 -7.63 45.24
N VAL A 108 -15.24 -8.70 44.94
CA VAL A 108 -16.71 -8.77 44.92
C VAL A 108 -17.19 -9.79 45.94
N LYS A 109 -18.45 -9.66 46.39
CA LYS A 109 -19.02 -10.55 47.40
C LYS A 109 -18.99 -12.02 46.98
N GLN A 110 -19.27 -12.32 45.71
CA GLN A 110 -19.32 -13.68 45.19
C GLN A 110 -19.25 -13.67 43.65
N LEU A 111 -18.60 -14.68 43.08
CA LEU A 111 -18.54 -14.95 41.65
C LEU A 111 -19.37 -16.19 41.26
N PRO A 112 -19.76 -16.34 39.97
CA PRO A 112 -20.47 -17.51 39.48
C PRO A 112 -19.75 -18.83 39.82
N LYS A 113 -20.51 -19.84 40.23
CA LYS A 113 -20.00 -21.15 40.69
C LYS A 113 -19.01 -21.08 41.89
N GLY A 114 -18.91 -19.95 42.60
CA GLY A 114 -18.06 -19.82 43.79
C GLY A 114 -16.55 -19.86 43.48
N VAL A 115 -16.16 -19.46 42.27
CA VAL A 115 -14.75 -19.38 41.88
C VAL A 115 -14.08 -18.14 42.47
N PRO A 116 -12.75 -18.15 42.67
CA PRO A 116 -12.05 -17.02 43.29
C PRO A 116 -11.63 -15.91 42.33
N VAL A 117 -11.74 -16.14 41.01
CA VAL A 117 -11.32 -15.18 39.98
C VAL A 117 -12.20 -15.28 38.74
N GLU A 118 -12.53 -14.13 38.14
CA GLU A 118 -13.19 -14.00 36.84
C GLU A 118 -12.58 -12.83 36.08
N ILE A 119 -12.37 -12.99 34.77
CA ILE A 119 -11.72 -11.97 33.92
C ILE A 119 -12.54 -11.75 32.65
N GLU A 120 -12.85 -10.50 32.34
CA GLU A 120 -13.45 -10.10 31.05
C GLU A 120 -12.56 -9.09 30.33
N CYS A 121 -12.73 -8.96 29.01
CA CYS A 121 -11.95 -8.00 28.24
C CYS A 121 -12.67 -7.44 27.01
N ILE A 122 -12.17 -6.30 26.56
CA ILE A 122 -12.52 -5.70 25.27
C ILE A 122 -11.26 -5.66 24.41
N ALA A 123 -11.36 -6.17 23.19
CA ALA A 123 -10.29 -6.15 22.21
C ALA A 123 -10.71 -5.42 20.92
N TYR A 124 -9.72 -5.01 20.14
CA TYR A 124 -9.91 -4.29 18.89
C TYR A 124 -9.60 -5.20 17.68
N THR A 125 -10.55 -5.37 16.77
CA THR A 125 -10.34 -6.04 15.48
C THR A 125 -9.95 -5.02 14.41
N ASP A 126 -9.01 -5.40 13.54
CA ASP A 126 -8.67 -4.56 12.39
C ASP A 126 -9.84 -4.52 11.41
N LEU A 127 -10.20 -3.30 10.96
CA LEU A 127 -11.29 -3.06 10.00
C LEU A 127 -11.13 -3.89 8.72
N ILE A 128 -9.89 -4.19 8.32
CA ILE A 128 -9.57 -4.93 7.10
C ILE A 128 -9.99 -6.40 7.22
N THR A 129 -9.74 -7.07 8.34
CA THR A 129 -10.08 -8.49 8.55
C THR A 129 -11.60 -8.71 8.56
N HIS A 130 -12.36 -7.78 9.14
CA HIS A 130 -13.82 -7.79 9.10
C HIS A 130 -14.36 -7.54 7.68
N TYR A 131 -13.73 -6.65 6.91
CA TYR A 131 -14.13 -6.39 5.52
C TYR A 131 -13.81 -7.57 4.59
N LEU A 132 -12.65 -8.20 4.75
CA LEU A 132 -12.18 -9.28 3.87
C LEU A 132 -12.90 -10.62 4.13
N SER A 133 -13.32 -10.92 5.36
CA SER A 133 -14.05 -12.16 5.68
C SER A 133 -15.49 -12.20 5.14
N ARG A 134 -16.07 -11.04 4.79
CA ARG A 134 -17.40 -10.92 4.17
C ARG A 134 -17.42 -11.31 2.68
N PHE A 135 -16.27 -11.29 2.03
CA PHE A 135 -16.16 -11.76 0.66
C PHE A 135 -15.49 -13.14 0.72
N SER A 136 -16.12 -14.18 0.16
CA SER A 136 -15.49 -15.49 -0.07
C SER A 136 -14.36 -15.38 -1.11
N ILE A 137 -13.42 -14.47 -0.90
CA ILE A 137 -12.26 -14.25 -1.75
C ILE A 137 -11.20 -15.21 -1.23
N ASN A 138 -11.00 -16.30 -1.97
CA ASN A 138 -9.78 -17.09 -1.88
C ASN A 138 -8.59 -16.14 -2.08
N VAL A 139 -7.89 -15.83 -0.99
CA VAL A 139 -6.74 -14.91 -0.93
C VAL A 139 -5.57 -15.38 -1.83
N LEU A 140 -5.62 -16.62 -2.32
CA LEU A 140 -4.67 -17.17 -3.30
C LEU A 140 -4.79 -16.62 -4.74
N LYS A 141 -5.76 -15.73 -5.02
CA LYS A 141 -5.95 -15.13 -6.35
C LYS A 141 -6.00 -13.60 -6.38
N LEU A 142 -5.57 -12.91 -5.32
CA LEU A 142 -5.23 -11.49 -5.44
C LEU A 142 -3.84 -11.38 -6.06
N SER A 143 -3.76 -11.69 -7.36
CA SER A 143 -2.72 -11.11 -8.20
C SER A 143 -2.84 -9.59 -8.07
N THR A 144 -1.74 -8.88 -8.23
CA THR A 144 -1.58 -7.42 -8.11
C THR A 144 -2.46 -6.58 -9.05
N GLN A 145 -3.54 -7.11 -9.60
CA GLN A 145 -4.49 -6.43 -10.49
C GLN A 145 -5.76 -5.89 -9.80
N SER A 146 -6.13 -6.36 -8.61
CA SER A 146 -7.47 -6.14 -8.03
C SER A 146 -7.75 -4.77 -7.40
N PHE A 147 -6.91 -3.77 -7.66
CA PHE A 147 -7.11 -2.40 -7.15
C PHE A 147 -6.74 -1.36 -8.20
N LEU A 148 -6.84 -1.71 -9.49
CA LEU A 148 -6.67 -0.71 -10.52
C LEU A 148 -7.97 0.09 -10.57
N CYS A 149 -7.86 1.39 -10.32
CA CYS A 149 -8.91 2.35 -10.69
C CYS A 149 -9.25 2.15 -12.17
N ALA A 150 -10.48 2.49 -12.56
CA ALA A 150 -10.88 2.51 -13.96
C ALA A 150 -9.82 3.28 -14.79
N MET A 151 -9.36 2.67 -15.87
CA MET A 151 -8.32 3.21 -16.73
C MET A 151 -8.85 3.31 -18.14
N ARG A 152 -8.57 4.42 -18.81
CA ARG A 152 -8.83 4.57 -20.23
C ARG A 152 -7.56 4.36 -21.03
N LEU A 153 -7.67 3.58 -22.09
CA LEU A 153 -6.60 3.32 -23.04
C LEU A 153 -7.03 3.78 -24.43
N LEU A 154 -6.06 4.17 -25.25
CA LEU A 154 -6.27 4.43 -26.66
C LEU A 154 -6.09 3.12 -27.44
N HIS A 155 -7.15 2.67 -28.08
CA HIS A 155 -7.09 1.67 -29.14
C HIS A 155 -6.63 2.32 -30.44
N VAL A 156 -5.70 1.67 -31.13
CA VAL A 156 -5.24 2.08 -32.45
C VAL A 156 -6.04 1.30 -33.50
N ASP A 157 -6.88 2.00 -34.25
CA ASP A 157 -7.65 1.40 -35.33
C ASP A 157 -6.77 1.08 -36.55
N THR A 158 -7.30 0.25 -37.46
CA THR A 158 -6.61 -0.14 -38.69
C THR A 158 -6.29 1.03 -39.62
N ASP A 159 -7.03 2.14 -39.51
CA ASP A 159 -6.81 3.37 -40.27
C ASP A 159 -5.82 4.33 -39.57
N GLY A 160 -5.26 3.94 -38.42
CA GLY A 160 -4.35 4.74 -37.62
C GLY A 160 -5.03 5.79 -36.74
N SER A 161 -6.36 5.82 -36.69
CA SER A 161 -7.11 6.66 -35.76
C SER A 161 -7.11 6.09 -34.34
N PHE A 162 -7.45 6.94 -33.36
CA PHE A 162 -7.46 6.58 -31.95
C PHE A 162 -8.88 6.61 -31.39
N ASN A 163 -9.26 5.56 -30.67
CA ASN A 163 -10.50 5.52 -29.90
C ASN A 163 -10.21 5.22 -28.43
N LEU A 164 -10.90 5.91 -27.52
CA LEU A 164 -10.80 5.65 -26.10
C LEU A 164 -11.64 4.42 -25.72
N THR A 165 -11.05 3.53 -24.93
CA THR A 165 -11.73 2.38 -24.33
C THR A 165 -11.49 2.40 -22.83
N GLU A 166 -12.56 2.29 -22.05
CA GLU A 166 -12.50 2.27 -20.59
C GLU A 166 -12.47 0.83 -20.07
N PHE A 167 -11.60 0.58 -19.08
CA PHE A 167 -11.43 -0.71 -18.43
C PHE A 167 -11.53 -0.53 -16.92
N SER A 168 -12.52 -1.15 -16.29
CA SER A 168 -12.66 -1.19 -14.83
C SER A 168 -12.00 -2.42 -14.20
N PHE A 169 -11.87 -3.51 -14.98
CA PHE A 169 -11.25 -4.76 -14.58
C PHE A 169 -10.51 -5.36 -15.79
N GLU A 170 -9.56 -6.26 -15.54
CA GLU A 170 -8.84 -7.00 -16.60
C GLU A 170 -8.22 -6.11 -17.68
N ILE A 171 -7.43 -5.11 -17.25
CA ILE A 171 -6.75 -4.20 -18.16
C ILE A 171 -5.82 -5.00 -19.11
N PRO A 172 -6.00 -4.90 -20.44
CA PRO A 172 -5.18 -5.63 -21.40
C PRO A 172 -3.74 -5.11 -21.39
N PRO A 173 -2.76 -5.83 -21.96
CA PRO A 173 -1.42 -5.29 -22.16
C PRO A 173 -1.47 -3.98 -22.95
N TYR A 174 -0.80 -2.95 -22.43
CA TYR A 174 -0.69 -1.64 -23.07
C TYR A 174 0.75 -1.13 -23.03
N ALA A 175 1.09 -0.30 -24.01
CA ALA A 175 2.30 0.50 -24.01
C ALA A 175 2.00 1.87 -23.38
N ILE A 176 2.98 2.46 -22.73
CA ILE A 176 2.82 3.78 -22.09
C ILE A 176 3.85 4.76 -22.64
N LEU A 177 3.42 5.99 -22.95
CA LEU A 177 4.30 7.03 -23.47
C LEU A 177 4.80 7.93 -22.34
N SER A 178 6.11 8.01 -22.19
CA SER A 178 6.78 9.02 -21.36
C SER A 178 7.43 10.07 -22.26
N HIS A 179 7.08 11.34 -22.05
CA HIS A 179 7.54 12.43 -22.91
C HIS A 179 7.48 13.78 -22.20
N THR A 180 8.16 14.78 -22.76
CA THR A 180 7.98 16.17 -22.34
C THR A 180 6.94 16.87 -23.21
N TRP A 181 6.08 17.67 -22.59
CA TRP A 181 5.08 18.45 -23.29
C TRP A 181 5.73 19.60 -24.06
N GLY A 182 5.15 19.93 -25.21
CA GLY A 182 5.35 21.21 -25.89
C GLY A 182 4.45 22.28 -25.28
N GLU A 183 4.04 23.25 -26.09
CA GLU A 183 3.05 24.24 -25.65
C GLU A 183 1.67 23.60 -25.49
N ASP A 184 0.84 24.11 -24.56
CA ASP A 184 -0.46 23.47 -24.23
C ASP A 184 -1.39 23.31 -25.45
N HIS A 185 -1.30 24.22 -26.44
CA HIS A 185 -2.10 24.18 -27.66
C HIS A 185 -1.59 23.16 -28.69
N GLU A 186 -0.34 22.72 -28.56
CA GLU A 186 0.28 21.71 -29.42
C GLU A 186 -0.06 20.29 -28.96
N GLU A 187 -0.38 20.11 -27.67
CA GLU A 187 -0.68 18.80 -27.11
C GLU A 187 -2.11 18.33 -27.42
N VAL A 188 -2.22 17.03 -27.71
CA VAL A 188 -3.50 16.35 -27.88
C VAL A 188 -4.01 15.96 -26.50
N ASN A 189 -5.18 16.48 -26.14
CA ASN A 189 -5.84 16.17 -24.88
C ASN A 189 -7.04 15.22 -25.07
N TYR A 190 -7.60 14.75 -23.96
CA TYR A 190 -8.78 13.88 -23.93
C TYR A 190 -9.92 14.36 -24.84
N ARG A 191 -10.26 15.65 -24.78
CA ARG A 191 -11.34 16.23 -25.58
C ARG A 191 -11.05 16.18 -27.07
N ASP A 192 -9.79 16.41 -27.46
CA ASP A 192 -9.39 16.33 -28.87
C ASP A 192 -9.54 14.91 -29.45
N ILE A 193 -9.35 13.88 -28.62
CA ILE A 193 -9.59 12.48 -29.03
C ILE A 193 -11.08 12.21 -29.16
N VAL A 194 -11.87 12.59 -28.14
CA VAL A 194 -13.34 12.39 -28.15
C VAL A 194 -14.00 13.11 -29.33
N GLU A 195 -13.59 14.35 -29.61
CA GLU A 195 -14.11 15.15 -30.71
C GLU A 195 -13.45 14.85 -32.06
N LYS A 196 -12.48 13.93 -32.11
CA LYS A 196 -11.68 13.60 -33.31
C LYS A 196 -11.01 14.81 -33.97
N LYS A 197 -10.55 15.77 -33.15
CA LYS A 197 -9.86 17.00 -33.58
C LYS A 197 -8.34 16.98 -33.33
N GLY A 198 -7.83 15.93 -32.70
CA GLY A 198 -6.40 15.85 -32.34
C GLY A 198 -5.44 15.80 -33.54
N ALA A 199 -5.88 15.28 -34.70
CA ALA A 199 -5.01 15.03 -35.85
C ALA A 199 -4.30 16.27 -36.42
N THR A 200 -4.83 17.46 -36.17
CA THR A 200 -4.23 18.72 -36.64
C THR A 200 -3.16 19.29 -35.70
N LYS A 201 -3.00 18.70 -34.51
CA LYS A 201 -2.06 19.21 -33.49
C LYS A 201 -0.69 18.56 -33.63
N PRO A 202 0.42 19.32 -33.44
CA PRO A 202 1.78 18.75 -33.48
C PRO A 202 2.00 17.56 -32.54
N GLY A 203 1.39 17.58 -31.36
CA GLY A 203 1.47 16.50 -30.37
C GLY A 203 0.91 15.16 -30.85
N TYR A 204 0.06 15.15 -31.90
CA TYR A 204 -0.49 13.93 -32.47
C TYR A 204 0.59 12.98 -33.01
N ALA A 205 1.72 13.54 -33.49
CA ALA A 205 2.86 12.75 -33.93
C ALA A 205 3.42 11.85 -32.81
N LYS A 206 3.38 12.31 -31.54
CA LYS A 206 3.85 11.52 -30.38
C LYS A 206 2.94 10.33 -30.10
N LEU A 207 1.62 10.50 -30.29
CA LEU A 207 0.64 9.42 -30.16
C LEU A 207 0.86 8.39 -31.28
N GLN A 208 1.06 8.84 -32.52
CA GLN A 208 1.36 7.97 -33.66
C GLN A 208 2.67 7.21 -33.48
N PHE A 209 3.72 7.87 -32.97
CA PHE A 209 4.97 7.23 -32.59
C PHE A 209 4.72 6.09 -31.59
N CYS A 210 4.04 6.38 -30.48
CA CYS A 210 3.75 5.38 -29.45
C CYS A 210 2.95 4.20 -30.02
N ALA A 211 1.93 4.49 -30.84
CA ALA A 211 1.13 3.50 -31.56
C ALA A 211 1.97 2.59 -32.46
N ARG A 212 2.84 3.18 -33.30
CA ARG A 212 3.72 2.42 -34.19
C ARG A 212 4.65 1.48 -33.42
N GLN A 213 5.23 1.95 -32.31
CA GLN A 213 6.07 1.09 -31.47
C GLN A 213 5.24 0.01 -30.76
N ALA A 214 4.04 0.33 -30.26
CA ALA A 214 3.14 -0.65 -29.65
C ALA A 214 2.79 -1.78 -30.62
N VAL A 215 2.44 -1.45 -31.87
CA VAL A 215 2.13 -2.43 -32.92
C VAL A 215 3.31 -3.35 -33.22
N ARG A 216 4.54 -2.79 -33.28
CA ARG A 216 5.77 -3.61 -33.45
C ARG A 216 5.97 -4.61 -32.32
N ASN A 217 5.48 -4.31 -31.12
CA ASN A 217 5.53 -5.18 -29.95
C ASN A 217 4.24 -6.01 -29.77
N HIS A 218 3.37 -6.05 -30.78
CA HIS A 218 2.07 -6.76 -30.76
C HIS A 218 1.11 -6.27 -29.67
N ILE A 219 1.20 -4.99 -29.30
CA ILE A 219 0.35 -4.34 -28.31
C ILE A 219 -0.67 -3.45 -29.05
N ARG A 220 -1.96 -3.62 -28.72
CA ARG A 220 -3.08 -2.88 -29.37
C ARG A 220 -3.46 -1.57 -28.67
N TYR A 221 -3.10 -1.44 -27.41
CA TYR A 221 -3.49 -0.32 -26.56
C TYR A 221 -2.30 0.52 -26.17
N ILE A 222 -2.46 1.83 -26.21
CA ILE A 222 -1.47 2.77 -25.67
C ILE A 222 -2.10 3.66 -24.60
N TRP A 223 -1.29 4.14 -23.69
CA TRP A 223 -1.68 5.15 -22.71
C TRP A 223 -0.79 6.38 -22.82
N VAL A 224 -1.43 7.54 -22.82
CA VAL A 224 -0.80 8.86 -22.80
C VAL A 224 -1.63 9.75 -21.88
N ASP A 225 -1.00 10.35 -20.88
CA ASP A 225 -1.68 11.05 -19.79
C ASP A 225 -2.57 12.20 -20.27
N THR A 226 -2.14 12.96 -21.27
CA THR A 226 -2.90 14.08 -21.84
C THR A 226 -4.18 13.61 -22.53
N ALA A 227 -4.14 12.45 -23.18
CA ALA A 227 -5.21 11.92 -24.02
C ALA A 227 -6.15 10.95 -23.28
N CYS A 228 -5.64 10.25 -22.26
CA CYS A 228 -6.39 9.21 -21.54
C CYS A 228 -7.07 9.71 -20.25
N ILE A 229 -6.65 10.87 -19.73
CA ILE A 229 -7.19 11.47 -18.51
C ILE A 229 -8.03 12.69 -18.85
N ASP A 230 -9.25 12.77 -18.31
CA ASP A 230 -10.09 13.95 -18.39
C ASP A 230 -9.67 14.91 -17.28
N LYS A 231 -8.68 15.74 -17.60
CA LYS A 231 -8.14 16.74 -16.69
C LYS A 231 -9.16 17.82 -16.31
N SER A 232 -10.35 17.86 -16.93
CA SER A 232 -11.45 18.75 -16.53
C SER A 232 -12.25 18.20 -15.33
N SER A 233 -12.21 16.89 -15.09
CA SER A 233 -12.78 16.25 -13.92
C SER A 233 -11.75 16.19 -12.79
N SER A 234 -11.97 16.95 -11.72
CA SER A 234 -11.06 16.96 -10.56
C SER A 234 -11.01 15.60 -9.84
N ALA A 235 -12.13 14.87 -9.81
CA ALA A 235 -12.21 13.53 -9.25
C ALA A 235 -11.33 12.57 -10.06
N GLU A 236 -11.50 12.56 -11.38
CA GLU A 236 -10.72 11.68 -12.24
C GLU A 236 -9.22 12.05 -12.23
N LEU A 237 -8.89 13.34 -12.29
CA LEU A 237 -7.51 13.79 -12.19
C LEU A 237 -6.85 13.32 -10.87
N SER A 238 -7.58 13.38 -9.76
CA SER A 238 -7.11 12.91 -8.46
C SER A 238 -6.88 11.40 -8.46
N GLU A 239 -7.84 10.62 -8.95
CA GLU A 239 -7.72 9.15 -9.07
C GLU A 239 -6.56 8.75 -9.98
N ALA A 240 -6.40 9.45 -11.10
CA ALA A 240 -5.36 9.20 -12.09
C ALA A 240 -3.96 9.47 -11.54
N ILE A 241 -3.73 10.59 -10.86
CA ILE A 241 -2.43 10.92 -10.28
C ILE A 241 -2.05 9.93 -9.17
N ASN A 242 -2.99 9.54 -8.32
CA ASN A 242 -2.75 8.53 -7.29
C ASN A 242 -2.47 7.14 -7.90
N SER A 243 -3.00 6.86 -9.09
CA SER A 243 -2.81 5.57 -9.79
C SER A 243 -1.60 5.54 -10.74
N MET A 244 -1.03 6.70 -11.08
CA MET A 244 -0.14 6.83 -12.23
C MET A 244 1.12 5.97 -12.10
N TYR A 245 1.74 5.93 -10.93
CA TYR A 245 2.90 5.07 -10.68
C TYR A 245 2.62 3.61 -11.02
N ARG A 246 1.46 3.11 -10.57
CA ARG A 246 1.03 1.74 -10.83
C ARG A 246 0.69 1.52 -12.30
N TRP A 247 0.09 2.48 -12.98
CA TRP A 247 -0.13 2.41 -14.42
C TRP A 247 1.20 2.34 -15.20
N TYR A 248 2.24 3.04 -14.77
CA TYR A 248 3.58 2.84 -15.33
C TYR A 248 4.16 1.47 -15.00
N GLN A 249 3.97 0.99 -13.76
CA GLN A 249 4.45 -0.33 -13.31
C GLN A 249 3.79 -1.51 -14.04
N CYS A 250 2.50 -1.39 -14.38
CA CYS A 250 1.71 -2.41 -15.06
C CYS A 250 1.84 -2.35 -16.59
N ALA A 251 2.40 -1.29 -17.16
CA ALA A 251 2.61 -1.19 -18.59
C ALA A 251 3.53 -2.32 -19.09
N ALA A 252 3.23 -2.87 -20.26
CA ALA A 252 4.08 -3.87 -20.90
C ALA A 252 5.43 -3.28 -21.31
N VAL A 253 5.44 -2.01 -21.73
CA VAL A 253 6.62 -1.25 -22.10
C VAL A 253 6.35 0.25 -21.97
N CYS A 254 7.34 0.99 -21.49
CA CYS A 254 7.37 2.45 -21.48
C CYS A 254 8.27 2.95 -22.61
N TYR A 255 7.70 3.72 -23.53
CA TYR A 255 8.45 4.38 -24.59
C TYR A 255 8.77 5.81 -24.17
N VAL A 256 10.06 6.11 -24.03
CA VAL A 256 10.57 7.45 -23.73
C VAL A 256 10.89 8.15 -25.04
N TYR A 257 10.15 9.23 -25.34
CA TYR A 257 10.34 10.04 -26.53
C TYR A 257 11.11 11.33 -26.18
N LEU A 258 12.38 11.40 -26.59
CA LEU A 258 13.26 12.54 -26.34
C LEU A 258 13.18 13.55 -27.49
N SER A 259 12.19 14.46 -27.42
CA SER A 259 11.93 15.43 -28.49
C SER A 259 13.05 16.44 -28.74
N ASP A 260 14.01 16.56 -27.83
CA ASP A 260 15.17 17.46 -27.90
C ASP A 260 16.48 16.74 -28.22
N VAL A 261 16.45 15.43 -28.45
CA VAL A 261 17.61 14.62 -28.84
C VAL A 261 17.42 14.16 -30.27
N THR A 262 18.35 14.55 -31.15
CA THR A 262 18.37 14.14 -32.56
C THR A 262 19.53 13.20 -32.82
N HIS A 263 19.41 12.30 -33.79
CA HIS A 263 20.51 11.39 -34.16
C HIS A 263 21.80 12.15 -34.54
N LYS A 264 21.68 13.29 -35.21
CA LYS A 264 22.83 14.15 -35.56
C LYS A 264 23.55 14.66 -34.31
N VAL A 265 22.81 15.11 -33.31
CA VAL A 265 23.42 15.64 -32.07
C VAL A 265 24.01 14.49 -31.24
N MET A 266 23.38 13.32 -31.21
CA MET A 266 23.94 12.14 -30.54
C MET A 266 25.27 11.66 -31.16
N GLN A 267 25.39 11.71 -32.49
CA GLN A 267 26.66 11.38 -33.15
C GLN A 267 27.78 12.38 -32.80
N ALA A 268 27.43 13.63 -32.55
CA ALA A 268 28.38 14.67 -32.16
C ALA A 268 28.77 14.58 -30.68
N ASP A 269 27.82 14.23 -29.80
CA ASP A 269 28.03 14.06 -28.37
C ASP A 269 27.07 13.01 -27.79
N ALA A 270 27.60 11.84 -27.44
CA ALA A 270 26.83 10.75 -26.84
C ALA A 270 26.21 11.14 -25.47
N ARG A 271 26.78 12.12 -24.75
CA ARG A 271 26.27 12.59 -23.47
C ARG A 271 25.06 13.51 -23.59
N ILE A 272 24.64 13.86 -24.82
CA ILE A 272 23.47 14.72 -25.03
C ILE A 272 22.19 14.15 -24.37
N ILE A 273 22.10 12.82 -24.24
CA ILE A 273 21.00 12.15 -23.56
C ILE A 273 20.84 12.69 -22.12
N GLN A 274 21.95 12.83 -21.40
CA GLN A 274 21.99 13.37 -20.03
C GLN A 274 21.53 14.84 -19.96
N SER A 275 21.66 15.57 -21.07
CA SER A 275 21.23 16.97 -21.17
C SER A 275 19.76 17.14 -21.57
N SER A 276 19.07 16.06 -21.95
CA SER A 276 17.67 16.13 -22.34
C SER A 276 16.80 16.72 -21.21
N ARG A 277 15.86 17.58 -21.61
CA ARG A 277 14.82 18.14 -20.73
C ARG A 277 13.99 17.06 -20.05
N TRP A 278 13.92 15.86 -20.63
CA TRP A 278 13.21 14.73 -20.04
C TRP A 278 13.74 14.39 -18.64
N PHE A 279 15.06 14.40 -18.40
CA PHE A 279 15.65 14.17 -17.07
C PHE A 279 15.41 15.31 -16.08
N ARG A 280 14.95 16.47 -16.56
CA ARG A 280 14.64 17.65 -15.75
C ARG A 280 13.15 17.81 -15.48
N ARG A 281 12.27 16.96 -16.01
CA ARG A 281 10.83 17.01 -15.74
C ARG A 281 10.51 16.23 -14.46
N GLY A 282 9.63 16.76 -13.60
CA GLY A 282 9.27 16.10 -12.32
C GLY A 282 8.66 14.71 -12.51
N TRP A 283 7.57 14.64 -13.27
CA TRP A 283 6.79 13.41 -13.47
C TRP A 283 7.60 12.26 -14.08
N THR A 284 8.55 12.55 -14.98
CA THR A 284 9.37 11.52 -15.64
C THR A 284 10.25 10.71 -14.67
N LEU A 285 10.39 11.13 -13.41
CA LEU A 285 11.09 10.35 -12.39
C LEU A 285 10.40 9.01 -12.12
N GLN A 286 9.09 9.02 -11.88
CA GLN A 286 8.35 7.78 -11.69
C GLN A 286 8.20 7.00 -13.01
N GLU A 287 8.14 7.69 -14.15
CA GLU A 287 8.04 7.07 -15.48
C GLU A 287 9.33 6.33 -15.86
N LEU A 288 10.47 6.74 -15.30
CA LEU A 288 11.77 6.04 -15.40
C LEU A 288 11.82 4.79 -14.51
N ILE A 289 11.31 4.92 -13.28
CA ILE A 289 11.52 3.94 -12.21
C ILE A 289 10.46 2.85 -12.22
N ALA A 290 9.18 3.22 -12.31
CA ALA A 290 8.06 2.31 -12.11
C ALA A 290 7.96 1.19 -13.16
N PRO A 291 8.13 1.44 -14.48
CA PRO A 291 7.98 0.40 -15.48
C PRO A 291 9.04 -0.70 -15.37
N LYS A 292 8.66 -1.91 -15.77
CA LYS A 292 9.60 -3.03 -15.90
C LYS A 292 10.52 -2.89 -17.10
N SER A 293 9.99 -2.34 -18.20
CA SER A 293 10.72 -2.09 -19.44
C SER A 293 10.59 -0.63 -19.85
N VAL A 294 11.71 0.02 -20.13
CA VAL A 294 11.81 1.42 -20.55
C VAL A 294 12.76 1.50 -21.74
N GLN A 295 12.29 2.04 -22.86
CA GLN A 295 13.02 2.14 -24.11
C GLN A 295 13.08 3.60 -24.57
N PHE A 296 14.26 4.07 -24.96
CA PHE A 296 14.54 5.47 -25.29
C PHE A 296 14.63 5.66 -26.81
N PHE A 297 14.01 6.73 -27.30
CA PHE A 297 13.97 7.08 -28.72
C PHE A 297 14.28 8.56 -28.94
N THR A 298 14.93 8.87 -30.06
CA THR A 298 15.18 10.25 -30.50
C THR A 298 13.90 10.92 -31.03
N ALA A 299 13.99 12.21 -31.33
CA ALA A 299 12.95 12.97 -32.03
C ALA A 299 12.64 12.42 -33.44
N GLU A 300 13.56 11.68 -34.05
CA GLU A 300 13.35 10.97 -35.33
C GLU A 300 12.87 9.52 -35.15
N GLU A 301 12.44 9.15 -33.94
CA GLU A 301 11.93 7.81 -33.61
C GLU A 301 13.01 6.71 -33.74
N ILE A 302 14.28 7.08 -33.66
CA ILE A 302 15.41 6.14 -33.70
C ILE A 302 15.63 5.58 -32.29
N TYR A 303 15.70 4.25 -32.19
CA TYR A 303 15.99 3.56 -30.93
C TYR A 303 17.41 3.88 -30.45
N ILE A 304 17.51 4.32 -29.19
CA ILE A 304 18.77 4.69 -28.53
C ILE A 304 19.28 3.51 -27.69
N GLY A 305 18.38 2.90 -26.93
CA GLY A 305 18.71 1.91 -25.91
C GLY A 305 17.57 1.74 -24.91
N ASP A 306 17.76 0.84 -23.96
CA ASP A 306 16.86 0.63 -22.84
C ASP A 306 17.49 1.09 -21.52
N ARG A 307 16.72 1.05 -20.44
CA ARG A 307 17.20 1.44 -19.10
C ARG A 307 18.43 0.67 -18.64
N ALA A 308 18.62 -0.58 -19.08
CA ALA A 308 19.79 -1.38 -18.72
C ALA A 308 21.00 -0.97 -19.56
N SER A 309 20.84 -0.81 -20.88
CA SER A 309 21.94 -0.40 -21.76
C SER A 309 22.42 1.04 -21.49
N LEU A 310 21.53 1.91 -21.01
CA LEU A 310 21.82 3.31 -20.67
C LEU A 310 22.04 3.53 -19.17
N GLN A 311 22.23 2.46 -18.39
CA GLN A 311 22.28 2.54 -16.93
C GLN A 311 23.32 3.55 -16.43
N HIS A 312 24.53 3.54 -16.99
CA HIS A 312 25.61 4.45 -16.58
C HIS A 312 25.20 5.93 -16.74
N ASP A 313 24.68 6.31 -17.92
CA ASP A 313 24.24 7.68 -18.19
C ASP A 313 23.09 8.11 -17.27
N ILE A 314 22.16 7.19 -16.99
CA ILE A 314 21.02 7.46 -16.12
C ILE A 314 21.49 7.67 -14.67
N VAL A 315 22.41 6.85 -14.17
CA VAL A 315 22.99 7.01 -12.82
C VAL A 315 23.70 8.35 -12.71
N GLU A 316 24.52 8.72 -13.70
CA GLU A 316 25.29 9.97 -13.70
C GLU A 316 24.39 11.21 -13.64
N VAL A 317 23.32 11.24 -14.45
CA VAL A 317 22.43 12.42 -14.51
C VAL A 317 21.47 12.49 -13.32
N THR A 318 20.97 11.35 -12.81
CA THR A 318 19.90 11.30 -11.81
C THR A 318 20.37 11.06 -10.38
N GLY A 319 21.51 10.39 -10.18
CA GLY A 319 21.95 9.89 -8.89
C GLY A 319 21.13 8.71 -8.36
N ILE A 320 20.28 8.09 -9.19
CA ILE A 320 19.52 6.89 -8.82
C ILE A 320 20.48 5.69 -8.80
N PRO A 321 20.52 4.89 -7.72
CA PRO A 321 21.39 3.71 -7.65
C PRO A 321 21.07 2.68 -8.75
N GLU A 322 22.11 2.03 -9.27
CA GLU A 322 22.00 0.97 -10.28
C GLU A 322 20.98 -0.13 -9.90
N ALA A 323 20.99 -0.53 -8.62
CA ALA A 323 20.08 -1.55 -8.09
C ALA A 323 18.59 -1.18 -8.25
N VAL A 324 18.26 0.12 -8.17
CA VAL A 324 16.90 0.63 -8.40
C VAL A 324 16.55 0.57 -9.88
N LEU A 325 17.48 0.94 -10.76
CA LEU A 325 17.28 0.93 -12.22
C LEU A 325 17.17 -0.49 -12.80
N GLN A 326 17.72 -1.51 -12.13
CA GLN A 326 17.57 -2.90 -12.53
C GLN A 326 16.19 -3.49 -12.22
N GLY A 327 15.25 -2.69 -11.67
CA GLY A 327 13.88 -3.13 -11.41
C GLY A 327 13.77 -4.17 -10.30
N ARG A 328 14.77 -4.25 -9.40
CA ARG A 328 14.67 -5.04 -8.18
C ARG A 328 13.58 -4.41 -7.31
N LEU A 329 12.44 -5.10 -7.21
CA LEU A 329 11.19 -4.60 -6.60
C LEU A 329 11.36 -4.00 -5.19
N ASP A 330 12.41 -4.41 -4.46
CA ASP A 330 12.67 -3.94 -3.09
C ASP A 330 13.82 -2.92 -2.99
N ALA A 331 14.53 -2.60 -4.08
CA ALA A 331 15.72 -1.74 -4.02
C ALA A 331 15.41 -0.31 -3.53
N ILE A 332 14.24 0.23 -3.86
CA ILE A 332 13.80 1.54 -3.38
C ILE A 332 13.55 1.52 -1.86
N LYS A 333 13.09 0.39 -1.30
CA LYS A 333 12.83 0.25 0.14
C LYS A 333 14.11 0.30 0.97
N HIS A 334 15.26 -0.01 0.36
CA HIS A 334 16.57 0.14 0.99
C HIS A 334 17.14 1.56 0.87
N CYS A 335 16.46 2.47 0.16
CA CYS A 335 16.85 3.87 0.10
C CYS A 335 16.19 4.65 1.24
N THR A 336 16.94 5.56 1.86
CA THR A 336 16.38 6.53 2.80
C THR A 336 15.44 7.49 2.10
N THR A 337 14.48 8.05 2.83
CA THR A 337 13.60 9.13 2.32
C THR A 337 14.40 10.27 1.70
N HIS A 338 15.51 10.68 2.33
CA HIS A 338 16.39 11.72 1.81
C HIS A 338 17.00 11.36 0.45
N GLN A 339 17.45 10.11 0.26
CA GLN A 339 17.98 9.66 -1.03
C GLN A 339 16.91 9.71 -2.12
N VAL A 340 15.71 9.19 -1.87
CA VAL A 340 14.61 9.19 -2.86
C VAL A 340 14.22 10.62 -3.24
N LEU A 341 14.11 11.52 -2.25
CA LEU A 341 13.85 12.94 -2.49
C LEU A 341 14.96 13.62 -3.32
N SER A 342 16.22 13.22 -3.13
CA SER A 342 17.36 13.81 -3.85
C SER A 342 17.29 13.59 -5.36
N TRP A 343 16.66 12.50 -5.83
CA TRP A 343 16.48 12.20 -7.26
C TRP A 343 15.59 13.22 -7.99
N ALA A 344 14.81 14.00 -7.24
CA ALA A 344 13.97 15.07 -7.78
C ALA A 344 14.60 16.46 -7.70
N LYS A 345 15.78 16.62 -7.07
CA LYS A 345 16.40 17.92 -6.79
C LYS A 345 16.65 18.78 -8.03
N ARG A 346 16.97 18.15 -9.17
CA ARG A 346 17.24 18.83 -10.45
C ARG A 346 16.01 18.91 -11.38
N ARG A 347 14.85 18.44 -10.90
CA ARG A 347 13.62 18.36 -11.69
C ARG A 347 12.71 19.56 -11.46
N GLN A 348 11.89 19.85 -12.46
CA GLN A 348 11.01 21.01 -12.54
C GLN A 348 9.58 20.59 -12.91
N THR A 349 8.61 21.29 -12.35
CA THR A 349 7.18 21.08 -12.58
C THR A 349 6.49 22.40 -12.92
N LYS A 350 5.34 22.32 -13.60
CA LYS A 350 4.57 23.52 -14.00
C LYS A 350 3.85 24.12 -12.80
N ARG A 351 3.27 23.26 -11.95
CA ARG A 351 2.70 23.63 -10.65
C ARG A 351 3.66 23.26 -9.54
N GLU A 352 3.69 24.06 -8.48
CA GLU A 352 4.62 23.86 -7.38
C GLU A 352 4.28 22.61 -6.55
N GLU A 353 3.00 22.23 -6.46
CA GLU A 353 2.54 21.03 -5.78
C GLU A 353 2.89 19.76 -6.55
N ASP A 354 2.97 19.82 -7.87
CA ASP A 354 3.39 18.68 -8.69
C ASP A 354 4.82 18.24 -8.35
N ALA A 355 5.67 19.14 -7.81
CA ALA A 355 7.01 18.77 -7.32
C ALA A 355 6.95 17.78 -6.14
N VAL A 356 5.79 17.67 -5.50
CA VAL A 356 5.48 16.73 -4.42
C VAL A 356 4.68 15.55 -4.96
N TYR A 357 3.59 15.81 -5.70
CA TYR A 357 2.70 14.75 -6.17
C TYR A 357 3.40 13.76 -7.11
N CYS A 358 4.43 14.19 -7.86
CA CYS A 358 5.22 13.28 -8.69
C CYS A 358 6.07 12.27 -7.90
N LEU A 359 6.15 12.41 -6.57
CA LEU A 359 6.92 11.54 -5.67
C LEU A 359 6.06 10.50 -4.94
N MET A 360 4.73 10.68 -4.93
CA MET A 360 3.81 9.87 -4.13
C MET A 360 3.98 8.36 -4.37
N GLY A 361 4.05 7.96 -5.63
CA GLY A 361 4.23 6.55 -6.00
C GLY A 361 5.58 5.95 -5.61
N LEU A 362 6.64 6.76 -5.48
CA LEU A 362 7.95 6.28 -5.01
C LEU A 362 7.94 5.92 -3.52
N PHE A 363 6.97 6.48 -2.78
CA PHE A 363 6.77 6.24 -1.35
C PHE A 363 5.53 5.36 -1.06
N ASP A 364 4.87 4.86 -2.11
CA ASP A 364 3.63 4.07 -2.01
C ASP A 364 2.51 4.81 -1.25
N VAL A 365 2.47 6.15 -1.36
CA VAL A 365 1.53 7.03 -0.65
C VAL A 365 0.38 7.45 -1.56
N ASN A 366 -0.83 7.50 -1.00
CA ASN A 366 -1.98 8.16 -1.61
C ASN A 366 -2.41 9.37 -0.77
N MET A 367 -2.70 10.50 -1.42
CA MET A 367 -3.18 11.70 -0.73
C MET A 367 -4.05 12.59 -1.65
N PRO A 368 -5.02 13.34 -1.10
CA PRO A 368 -5.83 14.27 -1.89
C PRO A 368 -5.00 15.36 -2.58
N LEU A 369 -5.31 15.65 -3.85
CA LEU A 369 -4.68 16.76 -4.57
C LEU A 369 -5.35 18.09 -4.23
N LEU A 370 -4.58 19.02 -3.66
CA LEU A 370 -5.06 20.35 -3.27
C LEU A 370 -4.22 21.43 -3.96
N TYR A 371 -4.46 21.64 -5.26
CA TYR A 371 -3.82 22.72 -6.00
C TYR A 371 -4.18 24.10 -5.40
N GLY A 372 -3.16 24.94 -5.17
CA GLY A 372 -3.27 26.20 -4.43
C GLY A 372 -2.84 26.07 -2.96
N GLU A 373 -2.56 24.86 -2.46
CA GLU A 373 -1.96 24.69 -1.12
C GLU A 373 -0.48 25.13 -1.11
N GLY A 374 0.19 25.11 -2.24
CA GLY A 374 1.60 25.44 -2.36
C GLY A 374 2.53 24.32 -1.88
N ARG A 375 3.76 24.33 -2.41
CA ARG A 375 4.71 23.20 -2.31
C ARG A 375 5.03 22.81 -0.86
N THR A 376 5.20 23.78 0.03
CA THR A 376 5.56 23.52 1.43
C THR A 376 4.48 22.74 2.18
N ARG A 377 3.20 23.07 1.95
CA ARG A 377 2.08 22.36 2.59
C ARG A 377 1.88 20.98 1.99
N ALA A 378 1.95 20.86 0.66
CA ALA A 378 1.93 19.57 -0.02
C ALA A 378 3.05 18.65 0.50
N LEU A 379 4.28 19.16 0.63
CA LEU A 379 5.44 18.40 1.11
C LEU A 379 5.25 17.94 2.57
N ARG A 380 4.73 18.81 3.44
CA ARG A 380 4.40 18.44 4.83
C ARG A 380 3.43 17.27 4.89
N ARG A 381 2.39 17.29 4.05
CA ARG A 381 1.41 16.20 3.98
C ARG A 381 2.05 14.90 3.46
N LEU A 382 2.88 14.98 2.42
CA LEU A 382 3.64 13.82 1.94
C LEU A 382 4.47 13.19 3.07
N PHE A 383 5.18 13.98 3.88
CA PHE A 383 5.96 13.44 5.01
C PHE A 383 5.09 12.76 6.07
N ILE A 384 3.91 13.32 6.39
CA ILE A 384 2.96 12.70 7.33
C ILE A 384 2.51 11.34 6.79
N GLU A 385 2.17 11.26 5.51
CA GLU A 385 1.76 10.00 4.88
C GLU A 385 2.91 8.98 4.83
N ILE A 386 4.14 9.40 4.50
CA ILE A 386 5.33 8.52 4.53
C ILE A 386 5.53 7.95 5.93
N GLU A 387 5.41 8.77 6.98
CA GLU A 387 5.56 8.32 8.36
C GLU A 387 4.48 7.31 8.75
N GLN A 388 3.23 7.56 8.37
CA GLN A 388 2.12 6.64 8.59
C GLN A 388 2.34 5.33 7.82
N ASN A 389 2.70 5.40 6.55
CA ASN A 389 3.01 4.22 5.74
C ASN A 389 4.17 3.41 6.30
N ASN A 390 5.23 4.05 6.80
CA ASN A 390 6.36 3.33 7.39
C ASN A 390 5.98 2.62 8.69
N ARG A 391 5.15 3.23 9.55
CA ARG A 391 4.59 2.56 10.73
C ARG A 391 3.71 1.38 10.33
N HIS A 392 2.92 1.53 9.27
CA HIS A 392 2.13 0.44 8.70
C HIS A 392 3.02 -0.62 8.02
N ALA A 393 4.13 -0.25 7.40
CA ALA A 393 5.11 -1.17 6.83
C ALA A 393 5.77 -2.01 7.92
N THR A 394 6.07 -1.44 9.10
CA THR A 394 6.55 -2.21 10.25
C THR A 394 5.51 -3.24 10.71
N VAL A 395 4.22 -2.89 10.66
CA VAL A 395 3.09 -3.79 10.96
C VAL A 395 2.89 -4.85 9.85
N ILE A 396 3.03 -4.48 8.58
CA ILE A 396 2.88 -5.36 7.40
C ILE A 396 4.08 -6.30 7.25
N GLU A 397 5.29 -5.88 7.61
CA GLU A 397 6.50 -6.69 7.58
C GLU A 397 6.48 -7.71 8.72
N THR A 398 5.94 -7.32 9.89
CA THR A 398 5.57 -8.26 10.96
C THR A 398 4.52 -9.28 10.47
N TYR A 399 3.52 -8.83 9.72
CA TYR A 399 2.48 -9.69 9.14
C TYR A 399 3.03 -10.67 8.07
N LYS A 400 3.92 -10.21 7.17
CA LYS A 400 4.56 -11.07 6.15
C LYS A 400 5.48 -12.12 6.75
N THR A 401 6.16 -11.77 7.84
CA THR A 401 7.06 -12.69 8.55
C THR A 401 6.27 -13.78 9.30
N LEU A 402 5.05 -13.47 9.77
CA LEU A 402 4.19 -14.42 10.48
C LEU A 402 3.49 -15.46 9.57
N VAL A 403 3.52 -15.30 8.25
CA VAL A 403 2.80 -16.15 7.29
C VAL A 403 3.69 -17.23 6.64
N GLN A 404 4.98 -17.34 6.99
CA GLN A 404 5.88 -18.37 6.44
C GLN A 404 6.54 -19.23 7.54
N THR A 405 5.76 -20.18 8.07
CA THR A 405 6.15 -21.43 8.76
C THR A 405 6.88 -21.37 10.12
N PRO A 406 6.67 -22.41 10.98
CA PRO A 406 7.00 -22.41 12.40
C PRO A 406 8.41 -22.94 12.72
N ASP A 407 8.90 -22.54 13.89
CA ASP A 407 10.06 -22.99 14.66
C ASP A 407 11.45 -22.33 14.47
N TYR A 408 11.69 -21.42 15.43
CA TYR A 408 12.88 -21.18 16.27
C TYR A 408 13.88 -20.03 15.98
N ILE A 409 14.05 -19.28 17.07
CA ILE A 409 14.73 -18.01 17.36
C ILE A 409 16.23 -18.21 17.66
N ILE A 410 17.11 -17.21 17.43
CA ILE A 410 18.27 -16.91 18.31
C ILE A 410 18.47 -15.37 18.36
N GLN A 411 17.95 -14.68 19.39
CA GLN A 411 18.58 -14.16 20.63
C GLN A 411 19.65 -13.05 20.49
N VAL A 412 19.34 -11.91 21.13
CA VAL A 412 20.21 -10.74 21.35
C VAL A 412 21.01 -10.93 22.65
N ARG A 413 22.34 -10.81 22.59
CA ARG A 413 23.14 -10.46 23.77
C ARG A 413 22.97 -8.97 24.03
N ILE A 414 22.29 -8.63 25.12
CA ILE A 414 22.39 -7.31 25.73
C ILE A 414 23.58 -7.34 26.68
N ASN A 415 24.49 -6.37 26.55
CA ASN A 415 24.87 -5.50 27.67
C ASN A 415 25.96 -4.51 27.25
N PRO A 416 26.10 -3.41 28.00
CA PRO A 416 25.10 -2.39 28.32
C PRO A 416 25.69 -1.03 27.91
N SER A 417 25.01 0.06 28.25
CA SER A 417 25.54 1.41 28.51
C SER A 417 24.79 2.48 27.73
N ILE A 418 23.93 3.13 28.54
CA ILE A 418 23.40 4.50 28.47
C ILE A 418 22.09 4.65 27.71
#